data_AF-A0A2M7FQS0-F1
#
_entry.id   AF-A0A2M7FQS0-F1
#
_cell.length_a   1.000
_cell.length_b   1.000
_cell.length_c   1.000
_cell.angle_alpha   90.00
_cell.angle_beta   90.00
_cell.angle_gamma   90.00
#
_symmetry.space_group_name_H-M   'P 1'
#
loop_
_entity.id
_entity.type
_entity.pdbx_description
1 polymer ?
#
loop_
_entity_poly.entity_id
_entity_poly.type
_entity_poly.pdbx_seq_one_letter_code
_entity_poly.pdbx_strand_id
1 'polypeptide(L)' 'MSIKWTAGLLYGYRAPYESKVPLNFRGLSPAAIPALVYEIKPGYSAQVNFLGTAGLMFQFSMPFE' A
#
# COMPACT_ATOMS: atom_id res chain seq x y z
N MET A 1 -1.61 -9.13 16.47
CA MET A 1 -1.55 -9.15 14.98
C MET A 1 -2.91 -8.72 14.46
N SER A 2 -2.96 -7.79 13.51
CA SER A 2 -4.21 -7.20 13.01
C SER A 2 -4.20 -7.05 11.49
N ILE A 3 -5.40 -7.11 10.89
CA ILE A 3 -5.59 -6.82 9.47
C ILE A 3 -5.94 -5.34 9.35
N LYS A 4 -5.24 -4.63 8.47
CA LYS A 4 -5.54 -3.25 8.07
C LYS A 4 -5.71 -3.19 6.56
N TRP A 5 -6.25 -2.09 6.07
CA TRP A 5 -6.25 -1.77 4.67
C TRP A 5 -6.04 -0.27 4.50
N THR A 6 -5.47 0.11 3.37
CA THR A 6 -5.30 1.50 2.95
C THR A 6 -6.08 1.67 1.67
N ALA A 7 -6.98 2.65 1.63
CA ALA A 7 -7.46 3.17 0.36
C ALA A 7 -6.93 4.56 0.09
N GLY A 8 -6.70 4.83 -1.18
CA GLY A 8 -6.22 6.12 -1.63
C GLY A 8 -6.15 6.18 -3.14
N LEU A 9 -5.42 7.18 -3.62
CA LEU A 9 -5.12 7.36 -5.03
C LEU A 9 -3.65 6.99 -5.27
N LEU A 10 -3.42 6.17 -6.29
CA LEU A 10 -2.10 5.93 -6.85
C LEU A 10 -1.92 6.83 -8.06
N TYR A 11 -0.70 7.33 -8.23
CA TYR A 11 -0.31 8.08 -9.40
C TYR A 11 0.97 7.51 -10.01
N GLY A 12 1.02 7.41 -11.34
CA GLY A 12 2.23 7.00 -12.06
C GLY A 12 2.01 5.98 -13.16
N TYR A 13 0.84 5.33 -13.22
CA TYR A 13 0.48 4.41 -14.30
C TYR A 13 0.16 5.16 -15.59
N ARG A 14 1.17 5.68 -16.26
CA ARG A 14 1.07 6.38 -17.56
C ARG A 14 1.48 5.45 -18.71
N ALA A 15 1.32 5.91 -19.95
CA ALA A 15 1.79 5.20 -21.13
C ALA A 15 3.21 4.62 -20.94
N PRO A 16 3.44 3.33 -21.22
CA PRO A 16 2.51 2.32 -21.77
C PRO A 16 1.74 1.48 -20.71
N TYR A 17 1.85 1.81 -19.42
CA TYR A 17 1.33 1.01 -18.30
C TYR A 17 -0.05 1.45 -17.78
N GLU A 18 -0.72 2.35 -18.50
CA GLU A 18 -1.99 2.94 -18.09
C GLU A 18 -3.13 1.92 -17.89
N SER A 19 -3.10 0.79 -18.60
CA SER A 19 -4.08 -0.30 -18.44
C SER A 19 -3.72 -1.33 -17.36
N LYS A 20 -2.61 -1.16 -16.62
CA LYS A 20 -2.20 -2.12 -15.58
C LYS A 20 -3.03 -2.01 -14.30
N VAL A 21 -3.71 -0.88 -14.11
CA VAL A 21 -4.61 -0.66 -12.97
C VAL A 21 -5.99 -0.23 -13.46
N PRO A 22 -7.07 -0.70 -12.82
CA PRO A 22 -8.43 -0.31 -13.17
C PRO A 22 -8.66 1.16 -12.87
N LEU A 23 -9.64 1.77 -13.54
CA LEU A 23 -10.11 3.14 -13.29
C LEU A 23 -8.98 4.19 -13.33
N ASN A 24 -7.99 3.98 -14.21
CA ASN A 24 -6.89 4.91 -14.40
C ASN A 24 -7.28 6.08 -15.29
N PHE A 25 -7.29 7.29 -14.72
CA PHE A 25 -7.52 8.52 -15.45
C PHE A 25 -6.25 9.38 -15.47
N ARG A 26 -5.60 9.49 -16.63
CA ARG A 26 -4.39 10.31 -16.85
C ARG A 26 -3.22 9.98 -15.90
N GLY A 27 -3.13 8.71 -15.47
CA GLY A 27 -2.12 8.22 -14.54
C GLY A 27 -2.55 8.17 -13.08
N LEU A 28 -3.76 8.63 -12.75
CA LEU A 28 -4.34 8.61 -11.41
C LEU A 28 -5.39 7.50 -11.32
N SER A 29 -5.24 6.58 -10.36
CA SER A 29 -6.09 5.40 -10.19
C SER A 29 -6.42 5.19 -8.72
N PRO A 30 -7.66 4.82 -8.36
CA PRO A 30 -7.98 4.42 -7.00
C PRO A 30 -7.27 3.10 -6.64
N ALA A 31 -6.85 2.98 -5.39
CA ALA A 31 -6.27 1.76 -4.87
C ALA A 31 -6.81 1.38 -3.49
N ALA A 32 -6.87 0.08 -3.26
CA ALA A 32 -7.14 -0.53 -1.98
C ALA A 32 -6.06 -1.59 -1.74
N ILE A 33 -5.26 -1.39 -0.70
CA ILE A 33 -4.12 -2.24 -0.37
C ILE A 33 -4.40 -2.88 0.99
N PRO A 34 -4.68 -4.19 1.07
CA PRO A 34 -4.76 -4.88 2.34
C PRO A 34 -3.36 -5.03 2.94
N ALA A 35 -3.30 -5.09 4.26
CA ALA A 35 -2.06 -5.17 5.00
C ALA A 35 -2.20 -5.99 6.28
N LEU A 36 -1.15 -6.73 6.62
CA LEU A 36 -0.99 -7.41 7.89
C LEU A 36 -0.07 -6.59 8.79
N VAL A 37 -0.51 -6.29 10.01
CA VAL A 37 0.25 -5.49 10.97
C VAL A 37 0.58 -6.30 12.21
N TYR A 38 1.84 -6.21 12.62
CA TYR A 38 2.33 -6.74 13.89
C TYR A 38 2.88 -5.59 14.74
N GLU A 39 2.24 -5.36 15.87
CA GLU A 39 2.73 -4.42 16.88
C GLU A 39 3.72 -5.15 17.79
N ILE A 40 4.96 -4.64 17.83
CA ILE A 40 6.06 -5.25 18.59
C ILE A 40 6.07 -4.70 20.02
N LYS A 41 5.93 -3.38 20.13
CA LYS A 41 5.82 -2.62 21.39
C LYS A 41 5.05 -1.32 21.09
N PRO A 42 4.51 -0.61 22.09
CA PRO A 42 3.78 0.63 21.87
C PRO A 42 4.60 1.62 21.00
N GLY A 43 4.01 2.07 19.91
CA GLY A 43 4.66 2.96 18.92
C GLY A 43 5.50 2.28 17.84
N TYR A 44 5.83 0.99 17.99
CA TYR A 44 6.65 0.23 17.04
C TYR A 44 5.83 -0.86 16.38
N SER A 45 5.72 -0.80 15.05
CA SER A 45 4.99 -1.80 14.29
C SER A 45 5.70 -2.17 12.99
N ALA A 46 5.60 -3.45 12.64
CA ALA A 46 5.95 -3.96 11.33
C ALA A 46 4.67 -4.22 10.54
N GLN A 47 4.67 -3.89 9.26
CA GLN A 47 3.52 -4.07 8.39
C GLN A 47 3.96 -4.67 7.05
N VAL A 48 3.16 -5.62 6.56
CA VAL A 48 3.30 -6.21 5.23
C VAL A 48 2.07 -5.81 4.42
N ASN A 49 2.30 -5.09 3.33
CA ASN A 49 1.25 -4.61 2.43
C ASN A 49 1.24 -5.45 1.16
N PHE A 50 0.06 -5.85 0.72
CA PHE A 50 -0.13 -6.70 -0.45
C PHE A 50 -0.52 -5.84 -1.65
N LEU A 51 0.38 -5.64 -2.60
CA LEU A 51 0.16 -4.80 -3.79
C LEU A 51 -0.47 -5.58 -4.96
N GLY A 52 -1.26 -6.62 -4.65
CA GLY A 52 -1.74 -7.58 -5.63
C GLY A 52 -0.62 -8.44 -6.21
N THR A 53 -0.60 -8.63 -7.52
CA THR A 53 0.43 -9.42 -8.22
C THR A 53 1.75 -8.66 -8.44
N ALA A 54 1.79 -7.36 -8.13
CA ALA A 54 2.98 -6.53 -8.34
C ALA A 54 4.08 -6.79 -7.28
N GLY A 55 3.70 -7.19 -6.07
CA GLY A 55 4.66 -7.53 -5.02
C GLY A 55 4.17 -7.27 -3.60
N LEU A 56 5.12 -7.34 -2.66
CA LEU A 56 4.93 -7.06 -1.24
C LEU A 56 5.71 -5.80 -0.85
N MET A 57 5.12 -4.98 0.02
CA MET A 57 5.79 -3.81 0.60
C MET A 57 5.92 -4.00 2.12
N PHE A 58 7.15 -3.98 2.60
CA PHE A 58 7.48 -4.08 4.02
C PHE A 58 7.64 -2.68 4.60
N GLN A 59 6.94 -2.42 5.70
CA GLN A 59 6.95 -1.13 6.39
C GLN A 59 7.28 -1.33 7.85
N PHE A 60 8.01 -0.37 8.40
CA PHE A 60 8.32 -0.28 9.82
C PHE A 60 7.97 1.13 10.29
N SER A 61 7.15 1.21 11.33
CA SER A 61 6.75 2.46 11.96
C SER A 61 7.36 2.52 13.34
N MET A 62 7.96 3.65 13.66
CA MET A 62 8.51 3.98 14.97
C MET A 62 8.21 5.44 15.29
N PRO A 63 8.08 5.82 16.57
CA PRO A 63 7.99 7.23 16.95
C PRO A 63 9.27 7.95 16.50
N PHE A 64 9.10 9.18 16.03
CA PHE A 64 10.20 10.09 15.73
C PHE A 64 10.33 11.03 16.94
N GLU A 65 11.44 10.91 17.66
CA GLU A 65 11.74 11.64 18.91
C GLU A 65 12.90 12.60 18.68
#